data_AF-A0A0F9CPC6-F1
#
_entry.id   AF-A0A0F9CPC6-F1
#
_cell.length_a   1.000
_cell.length_b   1.000
_cell.length_c   1.000
_cell.angle_alpha   90.00
_cell.angle_beta   90.00
_cell.angle_gamma   90.00
#
_symmetry.space_group_name_H-M   'P 1'
#
loop_
_entity.id
_entity.type
_entity.pdbx_description
1 polymer ?
#
loop_
_entity_poly.entity_id
_entity_poly.type
_entity_poly.pdbx_seq_one_letter_code
_entity_poly.pdbx_strand_id
1 'polypeptide(L)'
;MASKPKTFTAEQFIPTKFATAKDKAKFANHFVRFVQSDFNHNLFYRWFYVRLSMCFAHIAHYNKSGFYIEWFSTKERQERFLNRCITFPCYGQPGSTYSDVEKVLITWMKERIFLL
;
A
#
# COMPACT_ATOMS: atom_id res chain seq x y z
N MET A 1 -20.31 14.90 -3.38
CA MET A 1 -20.06 14.65 -1.93
C MET A 1 -18.79 13.83 -1.82
N ALA A 2 -17.74 14.32 -1.15
CA ALA A 2 -16.54 13.52 -0.94
C ALA A 2 -16.90 12.33 -0.04
N SER A 3 -16.70 11.09 -0.51
CA SER A 3 -16.95 9.92 0.34
C SER A 3 -16.02 9.97 1.55
N LYS A 4 -16.52 9.52 2.72
CA LYS A 4 -15.71 9.42 3.93
C LYS A 4 -14.42 8.63 3.59
N PRO A 5 -13.23 9.10 4.01
CA PRO A 5 -12.00 8.38 3.74
C PRO A 5 -12.09 6.99 4.37
N LYS A 6 -11.89 5.95 3.54
CA LYS A 6 -11.88 4.56 4.00
C LYS A 6 -10.79 4.44 5.07
N THR A 7 -11.22 4.11 6.28
CA THR A 7 -10.33 3.97 7.44
C THR A 7 -10.30 2.50 7.82
N PHE A 8 -9.11 1.92 7.84
CA PHE A 8 -8.89 0.54 8.26
C PHE A 8 -8.59 0.49 9.75
N THR A 9 -9.18 -0.47 10.46
CA THR A 9 -8.99 -0.68 11.90
C THR A 9 -8.16 -1.94 12.16
N ALA A 10 -7.63 -2.08 13.38
CA ALA A 10 -6.73 -3.19 13.72
C ALA A 10 -7.46 -4.55 13.66
N GLU A 11 -8.75 -4.58 13.97
CA GLU A 11 -9.58 -5.80 14.04
C GLU A 11 -9.72 -6.49 12.67
N GLN A 12 -9.39 -5.79 11.58
CA GLN A 12 -9.40 -6.34 10.22
C GLN A 12 -8.16 -7.16 9.87
N PHE A 13 -7.13 -7.15 10.73
CA PHE A 13 -5.82 -7.70 10.40
C PHE A 13 -5.35 -8.73 11.41
N ILE A 14 -4.71 -9.78 10.90
CA ILE A 14 -4.09 -10.82 11.73
C ILE A 14 -2.66 -10.36 12.05
N PRO A 15 -2.25 -10.26 13.33
CA PRO A 15 -0.89 -9.90 13.68
C PRO A 15 0.10 -10.96 13.19
N THR A 16 1.35 -10.55 12.96
CA THR A 16 2.47 -11.47 12.70
C THR A 16 3.43 -11.46 13.88
N LYS A 17 4.44 -12.36 13.86
CA LYS A 17 5.54 -12.34 14.84
C LYS A 17 6.28 -10.99 14.90
N PHE A 18 6.27 -10.22 13.82
CA PHE A 18 7.07 -9.00 13.67
C PHE A 18 6.24 -7.71 13.61
N ALA A 19 4.91 -7.80 13.57
CA ALA A 19 4.05 -6.64 13.44
C ALA A 19 2.68 -6.88 14.09
N THR A 20 2.20 -5.89 14.82
CA THR A 20 0.86 -5.93 15.40
C THR A 20 -0.21 -5.67 14.33
N ALA A 21 -1.45 -6.02 14.64
CA ALA A 21 -2.60 -5.65 13.80
C ALA A 21 -2.75 -4.12 13.66
N LYS A 22 -2.34 -3.36 14.70
CA LYS A 22 -2.30 -1.89 14.67
C LYS A 22 -1.25 -1.36 13.69
N ASP A 23 -0.08 -1.99 13.60
CA ASP A 23 0.95 -1.62 12.62
C ASP A 23 0.47 -1.86 11.18
N LYS A 24 -0.28 -2.96 10.96
CA LYS A 24 -0.94 -3.25 9.68
C LYS A 24 -1.97 -2.19 9.31
N ALA A 25 -2.84 -1.81 10.24
CA ALA A 25 -3.81 -0.73 10.03
C ALA A 25 -3.14 0.62 9.76
N LYS A 26 -2.09 0.97 10.51
CA LYS A 26 -1.29 2.18 10.26
C LYS A 26 -0.71 2.20 8.85
N PHE A 27 -0.13 1.09 8.40
CA PHE A 27 0.40 0.98 7.05
C PHE A 27 -0.69 1.14 5.99
N ALA A 28 -1.83 0.44 6.13
CA ALA A 28 -2.94 0.52 5.18
C ALA A 28 -3.50 1.95 5.05
N ASN A 29 -3.76 2.61 6.18
CA ASN A 29 -4.27 3.99 6.20
C ASN A 29 -3.25 4.98 5.62
N HIS A 30 -1.96 4.79 5.91
CA HIS A 30 -0.91 5.64 5.35
C HIS A 30 -0.77 5.44 3.84
N PHE A 31 -0.91 4.20 3.34
CA PHE A 31 -0.94 3.92 1.90
C PHE A 31 -2.08 4.68 1.21
N VAL A 32 -3.30 4.60 1.75
CA VAL A 32 -4.46 5.34 1.22
C VAL A 32 -4.18 6.83 1.19
N ARG A 33 -3.68 7.40 2.30
CA ARG A 33 -3.34 8.82 2.38
C ARG A 33 -2.28 9.21 1.35
N PHE A 34 -1.24 8.39 1.18
CA PHE A 34 -0.17 8.64 0.22
C PHE A 34 -0.72 8.69 -1.22
N VAL A 35 -1.54 7.70 -1.60
CA VAL A 35 -2.17 7.67 -2.93
C VAL A 35 -3.17 8.82 -3.13
N GLN A 36 -3.97 9.16 -2.12
CA GLN A 36 -4.91 10.29 -2.18
C GLN A 36 -4.22 11.66 -2.22
N SER A 37 -3.02 11.76 -1.66
CA SER A 37 -2.19 12.97 -1.71
C SER A 37 -1.41 13.12 -3.02
N ASP A 38 -1.76 12.34 -4.04
CA ASP A 38 -1.06 12.29 -5.31
C ASP A 38 0.42 11.88 -5.16
N PHE A 39 0.64 10.86 -4.32
CA PHE A 39 1.95 10.29 -4.04
C PHE A 39 2.96 11.31 -3.47
N ASN A 40 2.50 12.28 -2.67
CA ASN A 40 3.34 13.32 -2.09
C ASN A 40 4.60 12.75 -1.39
N HIS A 41 5.78 13.14 -1.88
CA HIS A 41 7.07 12.69 -1.38
C HIS A 41 7.27 12.89 0.14
N ASN A 42 6.67 13.93 0.74
CA ASN A 42 6.78 14.20 2.17
C ASN A 42 6.06 13.16 3.04
N LEU A 43 5.16 12.36 2.45
CA LEU A 43 4.53 11.22 3.10
C LEU A 43 5.27 9.91 2.83
N PHE A 44 6.27 9.90 1.94
CA PHE A 44 7.06 8.72 1.69
C PHE A 44 8.12 8.54 2.78
N TYR A 45 7.71 8.10 3.96
CA TYR A 45 8.61 7.89 5.10
C TYR A 45 9.46 6.63 4.96
N ARG A 46 10.60 6.56 5.66
CA ARG A 46 11.48 5.37 5.65
C ARG A 46 10.74 4.11 6.10
N TRP A 47 9.97 4.18 7.19
CA TRP A 47 9.21 3.04 7.69
C TRP A 47 8.16 2.56 6.66
N PHE A 48 7.57 3.49 5.91
CA PHE A 48 6.57 3.19 4.90
C PHE A 48 7.22 2.50 3.69
N TYR A 49 8.34 3.03 3.19
CA TYR A 49 9.15 2.41 2.16
C TYR A 49 9.55 0.97 2.53
N VAL A 50 10.12 0.76 3.71
CA VAL A 50 10.59 -0.57 4.15
C VAL A 50 9.46 -1.60 4.14
N ARG A 51 8.26 -1.21 4.58
CA ARG A 51 7.11 -2.12 4.52
C ARG A 51 6.59 -2.29 3.10
N LEU A 52 6.45 -1.20 2.34
CA LEU A 52 5.91 -1.24 0.99
C LEU A 52 6.77 -2.08 0.03
N SER A 53 8.10 -2.03 0.17
CA SER A 53 9.02 -2.84 -0.63
C SER A 53 8.92 -4.34 -0.36
N MET A 54 8.20 -4.74 0.70
CA MET A 54 7.91 -6.14 1.04
C MET A 54 6.49 -6.56 0.66
N CYS A 55 5.69 -5.65 0.11
CA CYS A 55 4.31 -5.91 -0.31
C CYS A 55 4.21 -5.92 -1.84
N PHE A 56 3.19 -6.60 -2.36
CA PHE A 56 2.82 -6.65 -3.79
C PHE A 56 3.91 -7.18 -4.73
N ALA A 57 4.94 -7.83 -4.19
CA ALA A 57 6.11 -8.34 -4.90
C ALA A 57 6.77 -7.32 -5.86
N HIS A 58 6.81 -6.04 -5.47
CA HIS A 58 7.59 -5.05 -6.21
C HIS A 58 9.09 -5.39 -6.13
N ILE A 59 9.83 -5.08 -7.20
CA ILE A 59 11.29 -5.20 -7.21
C ILE A 59 11.84 -4.33 -6.08
N ALA A 60 12.63 -4.93 -5.19
CA ALA A 60 13.32 -4.21 -4.14
C ALA A 60 14.38 -3.30 -4.77
N HIS A 61 14.08 -2.01 -4.91
CA HIS A 61 15.12 -1.02 -5.24
C HIS A 61 16.03 -0.85 -4.02
N TYR A 62 17.34 -0.78 -4.27
CA TYR A 62 18.40 -0.75 -3.25
C TYR A 62 18.22 0.34 -2.17
N ASN A 63 17.50 1.43 -2.47
CA ASN A 63 17.21 2.47 -1.49
C ASN A 63 15.85 3.15 -1.73
N LYS A 64 15.42 3.89 -0.70
CA LYS A 64 14.16 4.65 -0.66
C LYS A 64 13.99 5.61 -1.84
N SER A 65 15.04 6.36 -2.21
CA SER A 65 14.97 7.36 -3.28
C SER A 65 14.78 6.69 -4.64
N GLY A 66 15.53 5.64 -4.92
CA GLY A 66 15.41 4.86 -6.15
C GLY A 66 14.04 4.21 -6.27
N PHE A 67 13.49 3.68 -5.17
CA PHE A 67 12.13 3.14 -5.16
C PHE A 67 11.09 4.21 -5.50
N TYR A 68 11.20 5.41 -4.90
CA TYR A 68 10.27 6.49 -5.18
C TYR A 68 10.35 6.93 -6.63
N ILE A 69 11.56 7.11 -7.16
CA ILE A 69 11.75 7.50 -8.56
C ILE A 69 11.18 6.45 -9.50
N GLU A 70 11.42 5.15 -9.24
CA GLU A 70 10.92 4.12 -10.14
C GLU A 70 9.39 4.06 -10.19
N TRP A 71 8.72 4.23 -9.05
CA TRP A 71 7.28 3.98 -8.96
C TRP A 71 6.40 5.23 -8.94
N PHE A 72 6.92 6.39 -8.54
CA PHE A 72 6.07 7.53 -8.17
C PHE A 72 6.46 8.88 -8.79
N SER A 73 7.57 8.99 -9.52
CA SER A 73 8.06 10.29 -10.02
C SER A 73 7.22 10.91 -11.15
N THR A 74 6.40 10.11 -11.83
CA THR A 74 5.50 10.57 -12.89
C THR A 74 4.14 9.91 -12.76
N LYS A 75 3.12 10.48 -13.40
CA LYS A 75 1.75 9.95 -13.39
C LYS A 75 1.68 8.55 -13.97
N GLU A 76 2.37 8.31 -15.08
CA GLU A 76 2.40 7.02 -15.77
C GLU A 76 3.01 5.93 -14.87
N ARG A 77 4.04 6.29 -14.08
CA ARG A 77 4.66 5.37 -13.11
C ARG A 77 3.72 5.06 -11.95
N GLN A 78 3.01 6.07 -11.46
CA GLN A 78 2.01 5.93 -10.39
C GLN A 78 0.85 5.01 -10.84
N GLU A 79 0.33 5.20 -12.05
CA GLU A 79 -0.70 4.35 -12.64
C GLU A 79 -0.20 2.92 -12.82
N ARG A 80 1.01 2.75 -13.36
CA ARG A 80 1.66 1.44 -13.51
C ARG A 80 1.84 0.74 -12.16
N PHE A 81 2.20 1.48 -11.12
CA PHE A 81 2.31 0.96 -9.76
C PHE A 81 0.96 0.42 -9.27
N LEU A 82 -0.11 1.23 -9.35
CA LEU A 82 -1.46 0.82 -8.92
C LEU A 82 -1.96 -0.40 -9.71
N ASN A 83 -1.75 -0.41 -11.03
CA ASN A 83 -2.09 -1.53 -11.91
C ASN A 83 -1.37 -2.84 -11.52
N ARG A 84 -0.09 -2.73 -11.12
CA ARG A 84 0.63 -3.89 -10.56
C ARG A 84 0.06 -4.35 -9.23
N CYS A 85 -0.30 -3.43 -8.33
CA CYS A 85 -0.87 -3.82 -7.06
C CYS A 85 -2.21 -4.56 -7.25
N ILE A 86 -3.12 -4.07 -8.11
CA ILE A 86 -4.47 -4.67 -8.27
C ILE A 86 -4.47 -6.03 -8.98
N THR A 87 -3.43 -6.31 -9.77
CA THR A 87 -3.23 -7.60 -10.43
C THR A 87 -2.43 -8.58 -9.57
N PHE A 88 -1.94 -8.14 -8.40
CA PHE A 88 -1.21 -9.00 -7.49
C PHE A 88 -2.14 -10.02 -6.81
N PRO A 89 -1.84 -11.32 -6.88
CA PRO A 89 -2.70 -12.39 -6.37
C PRO A 89 -2.63 -12.64 -4.85
N CYS A 90 -1.79 -11.90 -4.10
CA CYS A 90 -1.70 -11.94 -2.62
C CYS A 90 -1.44 -13.34 -2.03
N TYR A 91 -0.41 -14.04 -2.49
CA TYR A 91 -0.12 -15.44 -2.14
C TYR A 91 0.30 -15.72 -0.67
N GLY A 92 0.44 -14.70 0.19
CA GLY A 92 0.93 -14.85 1.56
C GLY A 92 -0.14 -15.31 2.58
N GLN A 93 0.30 -15.92 3.68
CA GLN A 93 -0.55 -16.18 4.85
C GLN A 93 -0.62 -14.95 5.76
N PRO A 94 -1.81 -14.48 6.17
CA PRO A 94 -1.96 -13.26 6.97
C PRO A 94 -1.17 -13.24 8.29
N GLY A 95 -1.01 -14.39 8.97
CA GLY A 95 -0.23 -14.50 10.21
C GLY A 95 1.29 -14.41 10.02
N SER A 96 1.78 -14.50 8.78
CA SER A 96 3.21 -14.47 8.45
C SER A 96 3.59 -13.32 7.50
N THR A 97 2.61 -12.69 6.86
CA THR A 97 2.79 -11.67 5.81
C THR A 97 1.76 -10.55 5.97
N TYR A 98 1.76 -9.59 5.04
CA TYR A 98 0.77 -8.51 4.96
C TYR A 98 -0.33 -8.80 3.92
N SER A 99 -0.57 -10.06 3.57
CA SER A 99 -1.51 -10.42 2.49
C SER A 99 -2.96 -10.02 2.76
N ASP A 100 -3.38 -9.96 4.01
CA ASP A 100 -4.66 -9.39 4.44
C ASP A 100 -4.73 -7.88 4.16
N VAL A 101 -3.64 -7.14 4.42
CA VAL A 101 -3.52 -5.71 4.08
C VAL A 101 -3.52 -5.51 2.56
N GLU A 102 -2.76 -6.32 1.81
CA GLU A 102 -2.72 -6.25 0.35
C GLU A 102 -4.12 -6.44 -0.24
N LYS A 103 -4.88 -7.44 0.24
CA LYS A 103 -6.26 -7.70 -0.21
C LYS A 103 -7.18 -6.50 -0.01
N VAL A 104 -7.20 -5.91 1.19
CA VAL A 104 -8.10 -4.77 1.45
C VAL A 104 -7.71 -3.52 0.67
N LEU A 105 -6.40 -3.30 0.46
CA LEU A 105 -5.89 -2.20 -0.37
C LEU A 105 -6.23 -2.42 -1.84
N ILE A 106 -6.13 -3.65 -2.35
CA ILE A 106 -6.54 -3.98 -3.73
C ILE A 106 -8.02 -3.73 -3.93
N THR A 107 -8.87 -4.17 -3.00
CA THR A 107 -10.30 -3.88 -3.06
C THR A 107 -10.56 -2.37 -3.08
N TRP A 108 -9.91 -1.61 -2.19
CA TRP A 108 -10.01 -0.15 -2.17
C TRP A 108 -9.53 0.51 -3.48
N MET A 109 -8.41 0.07 -4.05
CA MET A 109 -7.90 0.59 -5.32
C MET A 109 -8.85 0.30 -6.48
N LYS A 110 -9.41 -0.92 -6.54
CA LYS A 110 -10.41 -1.30 -7.55
C LYS A 110 -11.66 -0.43 -7.43
N GLU A 111 -12.21 -0.27 -6.22
CA GLU A 111 -13.35 0.62 -5.96
C GLU A 111 -13.08 2.06 -6.43
N ARG A 112 -11.85 2.56 -6.32
CA ARG A 112 -11.46 3.90 -6.78
C ARG A 112 -11.34 4.00 -8.31
N ILE A 113 -10.82 2.97 -8.98
CA ILE A 113 -10.64 2.96 -10.44
C ILE A 113 -11.99 2.87 -11.15
N PHE A 114 -12.95 2.11 -10.60
CA PHE A 114 -14.32 2.05 -11.15
C PHE A 114 -15.17 3.31 -10.88
N LEU A 115 -14.60 4.34 -10.25
CA LEU A 115 -15.23 5.65 -10.00
C LEU A 115 -14.63 6.79 -10.85
N LEU A 116 -13.71 6.47 -11.77
CA LEU A 116 -13.20 7.36 -12.82
C LEU A 116 -13.82 6.95 -14.16
#